data_AF-A0A1G3H0W5-F1
#
_entry.id   AF-A0A1G3H0W5-F1
#
_cell.length_a   1.000
_cell.length_b   1.000
_cell.length_c   1.000
_cell.angle_alpha   90.00
_cell.angle_beta   90.00
_cell.angle_gamma   90.00
#
_symmetry.space_group_name_H-M   'P 1'
#
loop_
_entity.id
_entity.type
_entity.pdbx_description
1 polymer ?
#
loop_
_entity_poly.entity_id
_entity_poly.type
_entity_poly.pdbx_seq_one_letter_code
_entity_poly.pdbx_strand_id
1 'polypeptide(L)'
;MDRREFRREKAAVGRRLTHYEFKESRKAKLPKHMEHVRRKRVFATDLLTIGRDISVVFLWRTGDCLEKRALYGYAFREKPEGLEPLLRMDYHPSHKGLHVKFNCERPVDFINRDVVQGREFRLNGLPLDPDLERDRARFVEEFCRRTAASLGGGDLL
;
A
#
# COMPACT_ATOMS: atom_id res chain seq x y z
N MET A 1 -14.11 13.06 2.28
CA MET A 1 -13.09 14.08 1.97
C MET A 1 -13.69 15.03 0.96
N ASP A 2 -13.77 16.32 1.30
CA ASP A 2 -14.25 17.33 0.37
C ASP A 2 -13.11 17.94 -0.48
N ARG A 3 -13.47 18.76 -1.48
CA ARG A 3 -12.52 19.42 -2.39
C ARG A 3 -11.58 20.42 -1.71
N ARG A 4 -11.93 20.91 -0.51
CA ARG A 4 -11.23 21.93 0.27
C ARG A 4 -10.21 21.28 1.22
N GLU A 5 -10.59 20.17 1.86
CA GLU A 5 -9.68 19.25 2.55
C GLU A 5 -8.59 18.75 1.59
N PHE A 6 -8.97 18.34 0.39
CA PHE A 6 -8.05 17.92 -0.67
C PHE A 6 -6.99 18.98 -1.03
N ARG A 7 -7.36 20.27 -1.05
CA ARG A 7 -6.41 21.37 -1.36
C ARG A 7 -5.45 21.67 -0.20
N ARG A 8 -5.86 21.46 1.05
CA ARG A 8 -4.96 21.59 2.22
C ARG A 8 -3.93 20.48 2.26
N GLU A 9 -4.35 19.25 1.97
CA GLU A 9 -3.46 18.09 1.86
C GLU A 9 -2.44 18.26 0.73
N LYS A 10 -2.85 18.85 -0.42
CA LYS A 10 -1.95 19.20 -1.54
C LYS A 10 -0.82 20.17 -1.15
N ALA A 11 -1.04 21.10 -0.23
CA ALA A 11 -0.04 22.10 0.17
C ALA A 11 1.00 21.56 1.17
N ALA A 12 0.80 20.35 1.71
CA ALA A 12 1.76 19.69 2.59
C ALA A 12 2.88 19.04 1.75
N VAL A 13 3.85 19.87 1.34
CA VAL A 13 5.12 19.43 0.77
C VAL A 13 5.80 18.45 1.74
N GLY A 14 6.27 17.29 1.24
CA GLY A 14 7.17 16.41 2.00
C GLY A 14 6.75 14.95 2.25
N ARG A 15 5.80 14.40 1.49
CA ARG A 15 5.47 12.95 1.55
C ARG A 15 6.55 12.10 0.86
N ARG A 16 7.75 12.02 1.44
CA ARG A 16 8.85 11.20 0.91
C ARG A 16 9.07 9.99 1.81
N LEU A 17 8.90 8.79 1.25
CA LEU A 17 9.38 7.57 1.88
C LEU A 17 10.91 7.57 1.77
N THR A 18 11.60 7.88 2.86
CA THR A 18 13.07 8.03 2.87
C THR A 18 13.80 6.71 3.12
N HIS A 19 13.15 5.77 3.81
CA HIS A 19 13.72 4.45 4.10
C HIS A 19 12.60 3.42 4.27
N TYR A 20 12.84 2.21 3.76
CA TYR A 20 12.01 1.03 4.01
C TYR A 20 12.88 -0.21 3.96
N GLU A 21 12.52 -1.22 4.76
CA GLU A 21 13.19 -2.51 4.80
C GLU A 21 12.13 -3.61 4.91
N PHE A 22 12.26 -4.65 4.09
CA PHE A 22 11.45 -5.84 4.22
C PHE A 22 12.10 -6.82 5.19
N LYS A 23 11.35 -7.21 6.22
CA LYS A 23 11.71 -8.28 7.15
C LYS A 23 10.63 -9.35 7.16
N GLU A 24 10.89 -10.53 7.73
CA GLU A 24 9.84 -11.54 7.89
C GLU A 24 8.60 -10.92 8.58
N SER A 25 7.39 -11.17 8.07
CA SER A 25 6.20 -10.48 8.56
C SER A 25 5.88 -10.74 10.03
N ARG A 26 6.40 -11.84 10.60
CA ARG A 26 6.32 -12.13 12.04
C ARG A 26 7.19 -11.21 12.89
N LYS A 27 8.26 -10.66 12.32
CA LYS A 27 9.19 -9.72 12.98
C LYS A 27 8.82 -8.25 12.74
N ALA A 28 7.96 -7.97 11.76
CA ALA A 28 7.51 -6.62 11.45
C ALA A 28 6.51 -6.07 12.48
N LYS A 29 6.58 -4.75 12.74
CA LYS A 29 5.64 -3.98 13.57
C LYS A 29 4.42 -3.59 12.74
N LEU A 30 3.54 -4.55 12.52
CA LEU A 30 2.31 -4.39 11.74
C LEU A 30 1.12 -3.97 12.60
N PRO A 31 0.15 -3.23 12.03
CA PRO A 31 -1.13 -2.97 12.67
C PRO A 31 -1.84 -4.26 13.11
N LYS A 32 -2.58 -4.20 14.22
CA LYS A 32 -3.28 -5.38 14.79
C LYS A 32 -4.20 -6.07 13.77
N HIS A 33 -4.92 -5.31 12.96
CA HIS A 33 -5.85 -5.85 11.96
C HIS A 33 -5.15 -6.58 10.79
N MET A 34 -3.83 -6.42 10.65
CA MET A 34 -3.00 -7.13 9.68
C MET A 34 -2.39 -8.42 10.24
N GLU A 35 -2.83 -8.92 11.39
CA GLU A 35 -2.30 -10.16 11.98
C GLU A 35 -2.36 -11.36 11.02
N HIS A 36 -3.37 -11.41 10.16
CA HIS A 36 -3.54 -12.44 9.13
C HIS A 36 -2.39 -12.53 8.10
N VAL A 37 -1.54 -11.50 7.97
CA VAL A 37 -0.38 -11.54 7.06
C VAL A 37 0.90 -12.08 7.72
N ARG A 38 0.87 -12.38 9.03
CA ARG A 38 2.01 -12.92 9.80
C ARG A 38 2.23 -14.42 9.57
N ARG A 39 2.58 -14.80 8.34
CA ARG A 39 2.73 -16.20 7.89
C ARG A 39 4.10 -16.47 7.28
N LYS A 40 4.45 -17.77 7.14
CA LYS A 40 5.67 -18.19 6.45
C LYS A 40 5.69 -17.65 5.02
N ARG A 41 6.88 -17.37 4.49
CA ARG A 41 7.12 -16.87 3.12
C ARG A 41 6.47 -15.51 2.83
N VAL A 42 6.11 -14.76 3.87
CA VAL A 42 5.66 -13.37 3.74
C VAL A 42 6.63 -12.47 4.48
N PHE A 43 6.98 -11.40 3.81
CA PHE A 43 7.84 -10.34 4.31
C PHE A 43 7.06 -9.04 4.27
N ALA A 44 7.40 -8.15 5.18
CA ALA A 44 6.70 -6.92 5.41
C ALA A 44 7.67 -5.82 5.84
N THR A 45 7.32 -4.58 5.54
CA THR A 45 7.86 -3.45 6.29
C THR A 45 7.19 -3.35 7.65
N ASP A 46 7.77 -2.53 8.54
CA ASP A 46 6.99 -2.00 9.66
C ASP A 46 5.87 -1.06 9.12
N LEU A 47 4.99 -0.59 9.99
CA LEU A 47 4.13 0.56 9.67
C LEU A 47 5.00 1.80 9.49
N LEU A 48 5.01 2.36 8.28
CA LEU A 48 5.83 3.51 7.91
C LEU A 48 4.95 4.74 7.76
N THR A 49 5.28 5.84 8.41
CA THR A 49 4.58 7.11 8.23
C THR A 49 5.13 7.84 7.00
N ILE A 50 4.24 8.31 6.12
CA ILE A 50 4.54 9.13 4.94
C ILE A 50 3.76 10.45 5.03
N GLY A 51 4.44 11.53 5.37
CA GLY A 51 3.79 12.83 5.58
C GLY A 51 3.25 12.99 7.00
N ARG A 52 2.09 13.67 7.14
CA ARG A 52 1.54 14.03 8.45
C ARG A 52 0.57 13.00 9.03
N ASP A 53 -0.28 12.43 8.19
CA ASP A 53 -1.43 11.62 8.62
C ASP A 53 -1.58 10.32 7.82
N ILE A 54 -0.62 10.00 6.96
CA ILE A 54 -0.67 8.79 6.13
C ILE A 54 0.37 7.80 6.62
N SER A 55 -0.08 6.58 6.83
CA SER A 55 0.74 5.44 7.20
C SER A 55 0.65 4.38 6.10
N VAL A 56 1.73 3.67 5.83
CA VAL A 56 1.79 2.63 4.80
C VAL A 56 2.45 1.36 5.30
N VAL A 57 2.08 0.24 4.67
CA VAL A 57 2.74 -1.05 4.85
C VAL A 57 2.96 -1.66 3.48
N PHE A 58 4.16 -2.16 3.22
CA PHE A 58 4.45 -2.97 2.05
C PHE A 58 4.66 -4.41 2.46
N LEU A 59 4.12 -5.33 1.66
CA LEU A 59 4.34 -6.76 1.82
C LEU A 59 4.81 -7.36 0.51
N TRP A 60 5.60 -8.42 0.62
CA TRP A 60 5.79 -9.33 -0.50
C TRP A 60 5.70 -10.78 -0.02
N ARG A 61 5.20 -11.64 -0.90
CA ARG A 61 5.12 -13.07 -0.69
C ARG A 61 6.03 -13.75 -1.68
N THR A 62 6.92 -14.60 -1.18
CA THR A 62 7.74 -15.49 -2.01
C THR A 62 7.04 -16.83 -2.23
N GLY A 63 7.49 -17.57 -3.23
CA GLY A 63 6.94 -18.86 -3.60
C GLY A 63 7.86 -19.60 -4.57
N ASP A 64 7.65 -20.91 -4.67
CA ASP A 64 8.50 -21.80 -5.47
C ASP A 64 8.38 -21.55 -7.00
N CYS A 65 7.36 -20.79 -7.42
CA CYS A 65 7.16 -20.34 -8.80
C CYS A 65 6.59 -18.92 -8.81
N LEU A 66 6.74 -18.22 -9.94
CA LEU A 66 6.35 -16.81 -10.10
C LEU A 66 4.86 -16.58 -9.76
N GLU A 67 3.99 -17.52 -10.12
CA GLU A 67 2.54 -17.46 -9.94
C GLU A 67 2.11 -17.43 -8.47
N LYS A 68 2.94 -17.98 -7.57
CA LYS A 68 2.71 -18.00 -6.12
C LYS A 68 3.24 -16.74 -5.42
N ARG A 69 4.07 -15.96 -6.11
CA ARG A 69 4.63 -14.71 -5.59
C ARG A 69 3.60 -13.57 -5.68
N ALA A 70 3.75 -12.54 -4.85
CA ALA A 70 2.90 -11.36 -4.91
C ALA A 70 3.52 -10.15 -4.21
N LEU A 71 3.10 -8.95 -4.59
CA LEU A 71 3.41 -7.69 -3.91
C LEU A 71 2.12 -7.03 -3.44
N TYR A 72 2.18 -6.38 -2.29
CA TYR A 72 1.06 -5.65 -1.70
C TYR A 72 1.54 -4.33 -1.11
N GLY A 73 0.78 -3.26 -1.31
CA GLY A 73 0.99 -1.96 -0.69
C GLY A 73 -0.31 -1.48 -0.08
N TYR A 74 -0.28 -1.07 1.18
CA TYR A 74 -1.43 -0.58 1.92
C TYR A 74 -1.17 0.87 2.30
N ALA A 75 -2.18 1.74 2.13
CA ALA A 75 -2.15 3.09 2.68
C ALA A 75 -3.34 3.29 3.62
N PHE A 76 -3.05 3.94 4.75
CA PHE A 76 -3.97 4.23 5.81
C PHE A 76 -3.93 5.73 6.13
N ARG A 77 -5.07 6.30 6.51
CA ARG A 77 -5.11 7.55 7.25
C ARG A 77 -5.07 7.25 8.74
N GLU A 78 -4.21 7.94 9.45
CA GLU A 78 -4.16 7.93 10.91
C GLU A 78 -5.32 8.75 11.48
N LYS A 79 -6.07 8.15 12.40
CA LYS A 79 -7.11 8.80 13.19
C LYS A 79 -6.91 8.48 14.67
N PRO A 80 -7.44 9.29 15.60
CA PRO A 80 -7.37 9.00 17.04
C PRO A 80 -7.87 7.59 17.41
N GLU A 81 -8.90 7.12 16.72
CA GLU A 81 -9.54 5.81 16.90
C GLU A 81 -8.80 4.65 16.22
N GLY A 82 -7.82 4.92 15.35
CA GLY A 82 -7.01 3.90 14.68
C GLY A 82 -6.68 4.23 13.22
N LEU A 83 -6.45 3.18 12.44
CA LEU A 83 -6.05 3.32 11.02
C LEU A 83 -7.23 3.12 10.10
N GLU A 84 -7.58 4.15 9.33
CA GLU A 84 -8.57 4.09 8.27
C GLU A 84 -7.91 3.63 6.97
N PRO A 85 -8.27 2.49 6.37
CA PRO A 85 -7.71 2.06 5.10
C PRO A 85 -8.21 2.99 3.97
N LEU A 86 -7.27 3.52 3.20
CA LEU A 86 -7.55 4.38 2.05
C LEU A 86 -7.56 3.58 0.75
N LEU A 87 -6.48 2.82 0.55
CA LEU A 87 -6.32 1.98 -0.62
C LEU A 87 -5.37 0.82 -0.35
N ARG A 88 -5.47 -0.16 -1.24
CA ARG A 88 -4.57 -1.30 -1.31
C ARG A 88 -4.19 -1.54 -2.77
N MET A 89 -2.89 -1.54 -3.07
CA MET A 89 -2.35 -1.91 -4.37
C MET A 89 -1.81 -3.33 -4.30
N ASP A 90 -2.17 -4.13 -5.29
CA ASP A 90 -1.88 -5.55 -5.37
C ASP A 90 -1.17 -5.82 -6.69
N TYR A 91 -0.14 -6.67 -6.66
CA TYR A 91 0.45 -7.25 -7.86
C TYR A 91 0.48 -8.78 -7.73
N HIS A 92 -0.23 -9.44 -8.64
CA HIS A 92 -0.26 -10.90 -8.74
C HIS A 92 0.18 -11.32 -10.15
N PRO A 93 1.39 -11.89 -10.31
CA PRO A 93 1.92 -12.34 -11.60
C PRO A 93 0.98 -13.32 -12.32
N SER A 94 0.25 -14.14 -11.56
CA SER A 94 -0.50 -15.28 -12.08
C SER A 94 -1.77 -14.95 -12.87
N HIS A 95 -2.44 -13.82 -12.63
CA HIS A 95 -3.80 -13.65 -13.18
C HIS A 95 -4.31 -12.21 -13.29
N LYS A 96 -3.78 -11.25 -12.52
CA LYS A 96 -4.33 -9.89 -12.49
C LYS A 96 -3.32 -8.79 -12.80
N GLY A 97 -2.03 -9.07 -12.67
CA GLY A 97 -1.00 -8.03 -12.75
C GLY A 97 -1.24 -6.97 -11.68
N LEU A 98 -0.91 -5.72 -12.00
CA LEU A 98 -1.04 -4.60 -11.09
C LEU A 98 -2.49 -4.11 -11.01
N HIS A 99 -3.03 -3.97 -9.81
CA HIS A 99 -4.36 -3.42 -9.58
C HIS A 99 -4.44 -2.70 -8.24
N VAL A 100 -5.44 -1.83 -8.11
CA VAL A 100 -5.67 -1.06 -6.89
C VAL A 100 -7.13 -1.19 -6.46
N LYS A 101 -7.34 -1.30 -5.15
CA LYS A 101 -8.63 -1.28 -4.49
C LYS A 101 -8.69 -0.03 -3.64
N PHE A 102 -9.79 0.71 -3.75
CA PHE A 102 -10.04 1.87 -2.91
C PHE A 102 -11.15 1.56 -1.91
N ASN A 103 -11.11 2.22 -0.77
CA ASN A 103 -12.25 2.38 0.11
C ASN A 103 -13.25 3.35 -0.58
N CYS A 104 -14.05 2.83 -1.51
CA CYS A 104 -15.08 3.62 -2.18
C CYS A 104 -16.37 3.61 -1.35
N GLU A 105 -16.60 4.72 -0.64
CA GLU A 105 -17.92 5.37 -0.48
C GLU A 105 -19.06 4.57 0.15
N ARG A 106 -18.76 3.55 0.97
CA ARG A 106 -19.78 2.94 1.82
C ARG A 106 -19.78 3.65 3.19
N PRO A 107 -20.94 3.94 3.80
CA PRO A 107 -21.05 4.54 5.13
C PRO A 107 -20.64 3.58 6.26
N VAL A 108 -19.82 2.59 5.95
CA VAL A 108 -19.34 1.57 6.87
C VAL A 108 -18.05 2.07 7.50
N ASP A 109 -17.93 1.93 8.80
CA ASP A 109 -16.68 2.19 9.50
C ASP A 109 -15.63 1.14 9.11
N PHE A 110 -14.52 1.62 8.53
CA PHE A 110 -13.39 0.80 8.10
C PHE A 110 -12.19 0.91 9.04
N ILE A 111 -12.30 1.60 10.17
CA ILE A 111 -11.20 1.75 11.13
C ILE A 111 -10.71 0.37 11.59
N ASN A 112 -9.39 0.18 11.48
CA ASN A 112 -8.70 -1.07 11.77
C ASN A 112 -9.24 -2.27 10.98
N ARG A 113 -9.58 -2.07 9.70
CA ARG A 113 -9.98 -3.15 8.77
C ARG A 113 -9.12 -3.11 7.51
N ASP A 114 -9.12 -4.23 6.77
CA ASP A 114 -8.55 -4.28 5.42
C ASP A 114 -9.51 -3.58 4.42
N VAL A 115 -9.01 -3.20 3.25
CA VAL A 115 -9.84 -2.72 2.11
C VAL A 115 -10.63 -3.90 1.56
N VAL A 116 -11.74 -4.22 2.21
CA VAL A 116 -12.64 -5.33 1.84
C VAL A 116 -13.75 -4.79 0.95
N GLN A 117 -14.01 -5.47 -0.18
CA GLN A 117 -15.10 -5.14 -1.14
C GLN A 117 -14.98 -3.80 -1.88
N GLY A 118 -13.79 -3.19 -1.89
CA GLY A 118 -13.51 -1.99 -2.70
C GLY A 118 -13.58 -2.27 -4.21
N ARG A 119 -13.97 -1.27 -4.99
CA ARG A 119 -13.91 -1.34 -6.46
C ARG A 119 -12.45 -1.52 -6.88
N GLU A 120 -12.20 -2.55 -7.69
CA GLU A 120 -10.87 -2.91 -8.17
C GLU A 120 -10.62 -2.27 -9.53
N PHE A 121 -9.48 -1.61 -9.69
CA PHE A 121 -9.06 -0.97 -10.93
C PHE A 121 -7.74 -1.59 -11.38
N ARG A 122 -7.72 -2.12 -12.61
CA ARG A 122 -6.49 -2.62 -13.23
C ARG A 122 -5.60 -1.44 -13.62
N LEU A 123 -4.31 -1.57 -13.34
CA LEU A 123 -3.29 -0.60 -13.72
C LEU A 123 -2.37 -1.21 -14.77
N ASN A 124 -1.99 -0.42 -15.77
CA ASN A 124 -0.92 -0.81 -16.68
C ASN A 124 0.43 -0.75 -15.94
N GLY A 125 1.27 -1.75 -16.16
CA GLY A 125 2.61 -1.84 -15.57
C GLY A 125 3.42 -2.94 -16.24
N LEU A 126 4.74 -2.85 -16.11
CA LEU A 126 5.64 -3.91 -16.56
C LEU A 126 5.49 -5.15 -15.66
N PRO A 127 5.79 -6.36 -16.19
CA PRO A 127 5.93 -7.54 -15.36
C PRO A 127 7.00 -7.33 -14.29
N LEU A 128 6.72 -7.78 -13.07
CA LEU A 128 7.61 -7.69 -11.91
C LEU A 128 7.84 -9.09 -11.36
N ASP A 129 9.04 -9.38 -10.86
CA ASP A 129 9.30 -10.54 -10.03
C ASP A 129 9.41 -10.14 -8.55
N PRO A 130 8.46 -10.52 -7.68
CA PRO A 130 8.49 -10.14 -6.27
C PRO A 130 9.73 -10.62 -5.50
N ASP A 131 10.42 -11.67 -5.95
CA ASP A 131 11.65 -12.17 -5.33
C ASP A 131 12.87 -11.27 -5.65
N LEU A 132 12.79 -10.44 -6.70
CA LEU A 132 13.86 -9.52 -7.08
C LEU A 132 13.73 -8.17 -6.37
N GLU A 133 14.80 -7.73 -5.71
CA GLU A 133 14.82 -6.48 -4.96
C GLU A 133 14.48 -5.26 -5.82
N ARG A 134 15.05 -5.18 -7.02
CA ARG A 134 14.77 -4.12 -7.98
C ARG A 134 13.29 -3.99 -8.33
N ASP A 135 12.56 -5.10 -8.40
CA ASP A 135 11.15 -5.11 -8.81
C ASP A 135 10.24 -4.82 -7.62
N ARG A 136 10.66 -5.20 -6.40
CA ARG A 136 10.04 -4.70 -5.16
C ARG A 136 10.19 -3.18 -5.07
N ALA A 137 11.36 -2.63 -5.35
CA ALA A 137 11.60 -1.19 -5.34
C ALA A 137 10.71 -0.46 -6.35
N ARG A 138 10.64 -0.95 -7.59
CA ARG A 138 9.73 -0.42 -8.63
C ARG A 138 8.26 -0.44 -8.20
N PHE A 139 7.82 -1.49 -7.52
CA PHE A 139 6.46 -1.55 -6.99
C PHE A 139 6.22 -0.50 -5.90
N VAL A 140 7.16 -0.32 -4.97
CA VAL A 140 7.09 0.71 -3.92
C VAL A 140 7.09 2.11 -4.53
N GLU A 141 7.92 2.36 -5.54
CA GLU A 141 7.95 3.63 -6.29
C GLU A 141 6.63 3.90 -6.99
N GLU A 142 6.09 2.90 -7.71
CA GLU A 142 4.79 3.02 -8.38
C GLU A 142 3.67 3.25 -7.35
N PHE A 143 3.72 2.59 -6.19
CA PHE A 143 2.78 2.81 -5.11
C PHE A 143 2.86 4.25 -4.60
N CYS A 144 4.07 4.73 -4.30
CA CYS A 144 4.28 6.08 -3.82
C CYS A 144 3.83 7.10 -4.86
N ARG A 145 4.13 6.88 -6.14
CA ARG A 145 3.69 7.74 -7.26
C ARG A 145 2.17 7.77 -7.38
N ARG A 146 1.51 6.62 -7.25
CA ARG A 146 0.03 6.50 -7.35
C ARG A 146 -0.66 7.05 -6.12
N THR A 147 -0.13 6.80 -4.93
CA THR A 147 -0.68 7.34 -3.69
C THR A 147 -0.41 8.84 -3.57
N ALA A 148 0.74 9.34 -4.00
CA ALA A 148 0.97 10.77 -4.19
C ALA A 148 0.02 11.34 -5.26
N ALA A 149 -0.14 10.70 -6.42
CA ALA A 149 -1.10 11.16 -7.44
C ALA A 149 -2.58 11.11 -6.96
N SER A 150 -2.96 10.15 -6.12
CA SER A 150 -4.30 10.03 -5.53
C SER A 150 -4.51 10.87 -4.25
N LEU A 151 -3.44 11.26 -3.56
CA LEU A 151 -3.44 12.08 -2.32
C LEU A 151 -2.86 13.49 -2.53
N GLY A 152 -2.63 13.89 -3.78
CA GLY A 152 -2.03 15.16 -4.19
C GLY A 152 -0.54 15.03 -4.54
N GLY A 153 -0.23 15.12 -5.84
CA GLY A 153 1.13 15.25 -6.36
C GLY A 153 1.55 14.18 -7.35
N GLY A 154 1.15 14.34 -8.61
CA GLY A 154 2.05 13.97 -9.70
C GLY A 154 2.84 15.22 -10.07
N ASP A 155 4.09 15.30 -9.62
CA ASP A 155 5.14 16.01 -10.37
C ASP A 155 6.19 14.95 -10.67
N LEU A 156 6.23 14.59 -11.96
CA LEU A 156 7.19 13.65 -12.54
C LEU A 156 8.57 14.34 -12.53
N LEU A 157 9.57 13.66 -11.96
CA LEU A 157 10.86 13.63 -12.65
C LEU A 157 10.70 12.71 -13.87
#